data_AF-A0AAE6WZI4-F1
#
_entry.id   AF-A0AAE6WZI4-F1
#
_cell.length_a   1.000
_cell.length_b   1.000
_cell.length_c   1.000
_cell.angle_alpha   90.00
_cell.angle_beta   90.00
_cell.angle_gamma   90.00
#
_symmetry.space_group_name_H-M   'P 1'
#
loop_
_entity.id
_entity.type
_entity.pdbx_description
1 polymer ?
#
loop_
_entity_poly.entity_id
_entity_poly.type
_entity_poly.pdbx_seq_one_letter_code
_entity_poly.pdbx_strand_id
1 'polypeptide(L)'
;MNALEKVRLIKELHELGHNLDHRSLSLYEVVRSKKRVQEIFQQCNEPVFKKQLLAFKTRLQPELAAQEFARETHYYHSFRGFFLNANHLKEALYAHPLSGWAFLHDPKRGWQIWLIPAPQRTALISEWNLDIEQSFSWLLHQHQLSSCLKSDHELQATATPLSLEMVEEKLPEPSINTYISKHEIWANPQVLPVQHKASNVLQTIVPPAELDLSHSEPDEPQVENKESVAVPDIPATLEFQDLLFQVSDVSLVEIGNHHLFELSLASDSSLQHLKMAWHHQEHIDWNSQPVYLAEQIDSTGRFSHYCMLLGTSEWQQAIQLMQFWGQQQNYHTAAIKTISAAELGTKFLQLDSLYQTYSEQARLIWQQEDYFPFIPLHQITTKKIILFDEQPANFHTPLLLLQERQKLRVIHGEQRLKLSSTEQMYPCLILKRDQQINWQLIHQILLEIKEPVAVAELYANILDKALEKLM
;
A
#
# COMPACT_ATOMS: atom_id res chain seq x y z
N MET A 1 19.75 4.65 1.43
CA MET A 1 20.57 5.67 2.13
C MET A 1 21.00 5.14 3.48
N ASN A 2 22.27 5.31 3.88
CA ASN A 2 22.86 4.72 5.09
C ASN A 2 22.39 5.46 6.36
N ALA A 3 22.34 4.79 7.52
CA ALA A 3 21.90 5.37 8.78
C ALA A 3 22.76 6.59 9.22
N LEU A 4 24.08 6.55 8.97
CA LEU A 4 24.97 7.70 9.21
C LEU A 4 24.68 8.89 8.28
N GLU A 5 24.28 8.62 7.03
CA GLU A 5 23.87 9.66 6.07
C GLU A 5 22.53 10.28 6.49
N LYS A 6 21.56 9.46 6.94
CA LYS A 6 20.29 9.92 7.51
C LYS A 6 20.52 10.89 8.68
N VAL A 7 21.34 10.51 9.67
CA VAL A 7 21.66 11.39 10.82
C VAL A 7 22.36 12.68 10.37
N ARG A 8 23.23 12.62 9.34
CA ARG A 8 23.91 13.80 8.79
C ARG A 8 22.96 14.74 8.05
N LEU A 9 22.07 14.20 7.20
CA LEU A 9 21.07 14.98 6.45
C LEU A 9 19.99 15.55 7.36
N ILE A 10 19.60 14.85 8.42
CA ILE A 10 18.70 15.39 9.45
C ILE A 10 19.35 16.58 10.16
N LYS A 11 20.66 16.55 10.45
CA LYS A 11 21.38 17.73 10.97
C LYS A 11 21.47 18.85 9.93
N GLU A 12 21.82 18.53 8.68
CA GLU A 12 21.88 19.50 7.59
C GLU A 12 20.52 20.21 7.38
N LEU A 13 19.40 19.49 7.47
CA LEU A 13 18.05 20.05 7.43
C LEU A 13 17.74 20.99 8.62
N HIS A 14 18.14 20.62 9.85
CA HIS A 14 17.94 21.49 11.02
C HIS A 14 18.79 22.76 10.92
N GLU A 15 20.04 22.66 10.47
CA GLU A 15 20.94 23.80 10.25
C GLU A 15 20.42 24.70 9.11
N LEU A 16 19.98 24.13 7.97
CA LEU A 16 19.38 24.87 6.86
C LEU A 16 18.06 25.55 7.26
N GLY A 17 17.21 24.89 8.07
CA GLY A 17 15.98 25.48 8.61
C GLY A 17 16.27 26.67 9.53
N HIS A 18 17.12 26.47 10.54
CA HIS A 18 17.57 27.52 11.46
C HIS A 18 18.17 28.73 10.72
N ASN A 19 18.98 28.48 9.70
CA ASN A 19 19.61 29.54 8.89
C ASN A 19 18.62 30.24 7.92
N LEU A 20 17.46 29.65 7.62
CA LEU A 20 16.38 30.29 6.86
C LEU A 20 15.43 31.10 7.76
N ASP A 21 15.21 30.66 9.01
CA ASP A 21 14.41 31.39 10.00
C ASP A 21 15.14 32.63 10.53
N HIS A 22 16.45 32.55 10.75
CA HIS A 22 17.27 33.70 11.14
C HIS A 22 17.66 34.56 9.93
N ARG A 23 17.05 35.75 9.83
CA ARG A 23 17.12 36.71 8.70
C ARG A 23 18.49 37.43 8.52
N SER A 24 19.59 36.69 8.52
CA SER A 24 20.95 37.21 8.28
C SER A 24 21.61 36.71 7.00
N LEU A 25 21.02 35.74 6.30
CA LEU A 25 21.52 35.26 5.00
C LEU A 25 21.29 36.26 3.86
N SER A 26 22.22 36.32 2.92
CA SER A 26 22.03 37.05 1.65
C SER A 26 21.01 36.35 0.74
N LEU A 27 20.45 37.09 -0.22
CA LEU A 27 19.48 36.53 -1.19
C LEU A 27 20.04 35.33 -1.97
N TYR A 28 21.34 35.34 -2.28
CA TYR A 28 22.02 34.22 -2.93
C TYR A 28 22.07 32.98 -2.04
N GLU A 29 22.38 33.15 -0.76
CA GLU A 29 22.41 32.05 0.22
C GLU A 29 21.00 31.52 0.51
N VAL A 30 19.97 32.39 0.58
CA VAL A 30 18.57 31.95 0.70
C VAL A 30 18.14 31.10 -0.50
N VAL A 31 18.49 31.50 -1.74
CA VAL A 31 18.20 30.70 -2.94
C VAL A 31 19.00 29.39 -2.94
N ARG A 32 20.28 29.43 -2.56
CA ARG A 32 21.15 28.23 -2.47
C ARG A 32 20.64 27.24 -1.42
N SER A 33 20.26 27.71 -0.23
CA SER A 33 19.68 26.88 0.83
C SER A 33 18.34 26.30 0.42
N LYS A 34 17.46 27.09 -0.23
CA LYS A 34 16.19 26.57 -0.78
C LYS A 34 16.42 25.49 -1.85
N LYS A 35 17.35 25.70 -2.78
CA LYS A 35 17.73 24.68 -3.77
C LYS A 35 18.31 23.44 -3.11
N ARG A 36 19.19 23.60 -2.12
CA ARG A 36 19.79 22.48 -1.37
C ARG A 36 18.75 21.68 -0.60
N VAL A 37 17.76 22.34 0.00
CA VAL A 37 16.61 21.70 0.63
C VAL A 37 15.75 20.94 -0.40
N GLN A 38 15.54 21.47 -1.60
CA GLN A 38 14.86 20.76 -2.70
C GLN A 38 15.66 19.54 -3.19
N GLU A 39 16.99 19.63 -3.29
CA GLU A 39 17.87 18.50 -3.62
C GLU A 39 17.80 17.40 -2.53
N ILE A 40 17.74 17.77 -1.25
CA ILE A 40 17.56 16.82 -0.14
C ILE A 40 16.15 16.17 -0.20
N PHE A 41 15.10 16.91 -0.57
CA PHE A 41 13.77 16.34 -0.76
C PHE A 41 13.70 15.35 -1.93
N GLN A 42 14.39 15.62 -3.05
CA GLN A 42 14.51 14.65 -4.14
C GLN A 42 15.24 13.37 -3.72
N GLN A 43 16.11 13.44 -2.70
CA GLN A 43 16.88 12.30 -2.18
C GLN A 43 16.17 11.51 -1.06
N CYS A 44 14.99 11.94 -0.58
CA CYS A 44 14.40 11.43 0.68
C CYS A 44 12.89 11.08 0.59
N ASN A 45 12.52 10.08 -0.20
CA ASN A 45 11.14 9.56 -0.30
C ASN A 45 10.69 8.58 0.81
N GLU A 46 11.37 8.52 1.97
CA GLU A 46 11.02 7.58 3.04
C GLU A 46 9.82 8.06 3.92
N PRO A 47 8.97 7.14 4.42
CA PRO A 47 7.78 7.50 5.21
C PRO A 47 8.11 8.23 6.52
N VAL A 48 9.30 8.03 7.09
CA VAL A 48 9.80 8.75 8.28
C VAL A 48 9.83 10.27 8.04
N PHE A 49 10.11 10.71 6.82
CA PHE A 49 10.12 12.13 6.48
C PHE A 49 8.73 12.70 6.21
N LYS A 50 7.68 11.89 5.94
CA LYS A 50 6.36 12.42 5.53
C LYS A 50 5.77 13.43 6.52
N LYS A 51 5.84 13.19 7.83
CA LYS A 51 5.35 14.16 8.84
C LYS A 51 6.20 15.44 8.89
N GLN A 52 7.53 15.32 8.77
CA GLN A 52 8.44 16.49 8.72
C GLN A 52 8.26 17.29 7.41
N LEU A 53 7.97 16.60 6.31
CA LEU A 53 7.68 17.15 4.99
C LEU A 53 6.33 17.88 4.97
N LEU A 54 5.27 17.32 5.57
CA LEU A 54 3.98 18.00 5.74
C LEU A 54 4.14 19.29 6.56
N ALA A 55 4.87 19.22 7.68
CA ALA A 55 5.18 20.37 8.52
C ALA A 55 6.05 21.45 7.82
N PHE A 56 6.67 21.13 6.69
CA PHE A 56 7.44 22.07 5.86
C PHE A 56 6.65 22.58 4.65
N LYS A 57 5.92 21.70 3.94
CA LYS A 57 4.99 22.06 2.86
C LYS A 57 3.93 23.06 3.33
N THR A 58 3.33 22.81 4.49
CA THR A 58 2.35 23.73 5.12
C THR A 58 2.91 25.14 5.37
N ARG A 59 4.23 25.28 5.60
CA ARG A 59 4.89 26.58 5.84
C ARG A 59 5.29 27.30 4.55
N LEU A 60 5.66 26.58 3.48
CA LEU A 60 6.11 27.19 2.22
C LEU A 60 5.01 27.31 1.15
N GLN A 61 4.07 26.37 1.11
CA GLN A 61 3.04 26.25 0.09
C GLN A 61 1.71 25.78 0.72
N PRO A 62 1.10 26.58 1.62
CA PRO A 62 -0.06 26.17 2.40
C PRO A 62 -1.26 25.73 1.53
N GLU A 63 -1.51 26.40 0.40
CA GLU A 63 -2.60 26.04 -0.51
C GLU A 63 -2.41 24.64 -1.12
N LEU A 64 -1.22 24.34 -1.64
CA LEU A 64 -0.89 23.00 -2.16
C LEU A 64 -0.92 21.95 -1.05
N ALA A 65 -0.38 22.25 0.13
CA ALA A 65 -0.42 21.34 1.28
C ALA A 65 -1.85 21.00 1.70
N ALA A 66 -2.76 21.98 1.70
CA ALA A 66 -4.17 21.78 2.01
C ALA A 66 -4.91 20.99 0.93
N GLN A 67 -4.59 21.20 -0.35
CA GLN A 67 -5.17 20.43 -1.47
C GLN A 67 -4.65 19.00 -1.52
N GLU A 68 -3.34 18.77 -1.32
CA GLU A 68 -2.74 17.45 -1.18
C GLU A 68 -3.36 16.69 0.00
N PHE A 69 -3.37 17.32 1.19
CA PHE A 69 -3.94 16.73 2.39
C PHE A 69 -5.42 16.37 2.19
N ALA A 70 -6.25 17.27 1.66
CA ALA A 70 -7.66 16.98 1.42
C ALA A 70 -7.86 15.80 0.44
N ARG A 71 -6.99 15.62 -0.55
CA ARG A 71 -7.01 14.47 -1.47
C ARG A 71 -6.55 13.15 -0.83
N GLU A 72 -5.90 13.18 0.32
CA GLU A 72 -5.62 12.00 1.15
C GLU A 72 -6.78 11.67 2.13
N THR A 73 -7.87 12.45 2.15
CA THR A 73 -9.05 12.23 3.02
C THR A 73 -10.27 11.67 2.27
N HIS A 74 -11.11 10.90 2.97
CA HIS A 74 -12.38 10.33 2.46
C HIS A 74 -13.54 11.34 2.30
N TYR A 75 -13.23 12.64 2.31
CA TYR A 75 -14.18 13.76 2.32
C TYR A 75 -13.81 14.83 1.27
N TYR A 76 -13.07 14.46 0.22
CA TYR A 76 -12.59 15.38 -0.82
C TYR A 76 -13.74 15.96 -1.66
N HIS A 77 -14.81 15.20 -1.94
CA HIS A 77 -15.99 15.70 -2.65
C HIS A 77 -16.89 16.58 -1.77
N SER A 78 -16.72 16.55 -0.44
CA SER A 78 -17.33 17.52 0.47
C SER A 78 -16.40 18.71 0.83
N PHE A 79 -15.12 18.66 0.43
CA PHE A 79 -14.20 19.79 0.53
C PHE A 79 -14.60 20.94 -0.43
N ARG A 80 -14.38 22.18 -0.01
CA ARG A 80 -14.69 23.40 -0.79
C ARG A 80 -13.46 24.29 -1.04
N GLY A 81 -12.27 23.83 -0.65
CA GLY A 81 -11.00 24.49 -0.95
C GLY A 81 -10.30 25.14 0.25
N PHE A 82 -9.22 25.85 -0.08
CA PHE A 82 -8.35 26.59 0.83
C PHE A 82 -8.55 28.09 0.64
N PHE A 83 -8.62 28.84 1.75
CA PHE A 83 -8.89 30.27 1.72
C PHE A 83 -8.03 31.04 2.72
N LEU A 84 -7.69 32.29 2.36
CA LEU A 84 -7.04 33.27 3.23
C LEU A 84 -8.02 34.33 3.79
N ASN A 85 -9.29 34.28 3.38
CA ASN A 85 -10.32 35.24 3.77
C ASN A 85 -11.62 34.51 4.15
N ALA A 86 -12.08 34.73 5.38
CA ALA A 86 -13.29 34.13 5.94
C ALA A 86 -14.56 34.48 5.14
N ASN A 87 -14.61 35.64 4.48
CA ASN A 87 -15.78 36.03 3.68
C ASN A 87 -15.91 35.18 2.41
N HIS A 88 -14.82 35.02 1.64
CA HIS A 88 -14.84 34.19 0.43
C HIS A 88 -15.05 32.70 0.76
N LEU A 89 -14.47 32.23 1.87
CA LEU A 89 -14.72 30.88 2.39
C LEU A 89 -16.19 30.70 2.74
N LYS A 90 -16.81 31.69 3.41
CA LYS A 90 -18.23 31.65 3.77
C LYS A 90 -19.10 31.61 2.51
N GLU A 91 -18.81 32.44 1.51
CA GLU A 91 -19.49 32.43 0.21
C GLU A 91 -19.39 31.05 -0.47
N ALA A 92 -18.18 30.46 -0.54
CA ALA A 92 -17.96 29.14 -1.14
C ALA A 92 -18.67 27.99 -0.42
N LEU A 93 -18.70 28.02 0.93
CA LEU A 93 -19.45 27.05 1.73
C LEU A 93 -20.97 27.19 1.54
N TYR A 94 -21.51 28.41 1.64
CA TYR A 94 -22.96 28.65 1.54
C TYR A 94 -23.52 28.54 0.11
N ALA A 95 -22.68 28.59 -0.93
CA ALA A 95 -23.08 28.31 -2.31
C ALA A 95 -23.56 26.86 -2.53
N HIS A 96 -23.14 25.90 -1.69
CA HIS A 96 -23.46 24.49 -1.83
C HIS A 96 -24.16 23.97 -0.54
N PRO A 97 -25.50 24.04 -0.45
CA PRO A 97 -26.21 23.87 0.82
C PRO A 97 -26.21 22.45 1.39
N LEU A 98 -25.83 21.43 0.61
CA LEU A 98 -25.95 20.00 0.96
C LEU A 98 -24.90 19.47 1.96
N SER A 99 -24.19 20.37 2.64
CA SER A 99 -23.00 20.16 3.49
C SER A 99 -21.65 20.21 2.77
N GLY A 100 -20.61 20.53 3.55
CA GLY A 100 -19.23 20.67 3.08
C GLY A 100 -18.32 21.42 4.07
N TRP A 101 -17.02 21.35 3.82
CA TRP A 101 -15.97 21.88 4.70
C TRP A 101 -14.84 22.57 3.93
N ALA A 102 -14.11 23.47 4.59
CA ALA A 102 -13.03 24.26 3.99
C ALA A 102 -11.92 24.59 5.00
N PHE A 103 -10.70 24.82 4.49
CA PHE A 103 -9.59 25.36 5.29
C PHE A 103 -9.54 26.88 5.21
N LEU A 104 -9.49 27.54 6.36
CA LEU A 104 -9.03 28.92 6.53
C LEU A 104 -7.58 28.90 7.06
N HIS A 105 -6.71 29.72 6.50
CA HIS A 105 -5.32 29.85 6.96
C HIS A 105 -4.92 31.32 7.16
N ASP A 106 -4.37 31.64 8.34
CA ASP A 106 -3.80 32.94 8.69
C ASP A 106 -2.31 32.70 9.05
N PRO A 107 -1.34 33.30 8.33
CA PRO A 107 0.10 33.15 8.61
C PRO A 107 0.57 33.51 10.03
N LYS A 108 -0.29 34.10 10.88
CA LYS A 108 -0.02 34.39 12.29
C LYS A 108 -0.76 33.49 13.28
N ARG A 109 -1.78 32.74 12.84
CA ARG A 109 -2.64 31.91 13.70
C ARG A 109 -2.66 30.43 13.30
N GLY A 110 -2.16 30.10 12.11
CA GLY A 110 -2.14 28.75 11.56
C GLY A 110 -3.45 28.43 10.83
N TRP A 111 -4.02 27.28 11.17
CA TRP A 111 -5.07 26.59 10.44
C TRP A 111 -6.37 26.56 11.23
N GLN A 112 -7.49 26.70 10.52
CA GLN A 112 -8.83 26.56 11.06
C GLN A 112 -9.72 25.87 10.02
N ILE A 113 -10.55 24.92 10.45
CA ILE A 113 -11.57 24.31 9.58
C ILE A 113 -12.93 24.95 9.86
N TRP A 114 -13.67 25.19 8.77
CA TRP A 114 -15.07 25.58 8.81
C TRP A 114 -15.90 24.47 8.16
N LEU A 115 -17.06 24.16 8.75
CA LEU A 115 -17.91 23.02 8.40
C LEU A 115 -19.38 23.46 8.40
N ILE A 116 -20.08 23.36 7.28
CA ILE A 116 -21.54 23.49 7.25
C ILE A 116 -22.16 22.09 7.41
N PRO A 117 -22.87 21.80 8.50
CA PRO A 117 -23.39 20.46 8.76
C PRO A 117 -24.72 20.13 8.07
N ALA A 118 -25.47 21.15 7.61
CA ALA A 118 -26.77 20.98 6.94
C ALA A 118 -27.18 22.28 6.22
N PRO A 119 -28.13 22.23 5.27
CA PRO A 119 -28.74 23.44 4.70
C PRO A 119 -29.18 24.43 5.77
N GLN A 120 -28.95 25.72 5.53
CA GLN A 120 -29.40 26.85 6.36
C GLN A 120 -28.85 26.90 7.81
N ARG A 121 -27.99 25.96 8.24
CA ARG A 121 -27.32 26.04 9.55
C ARG A 121 -26.13 27.00 9.53
N THR A 122 -25.79 27.54 10.70
CA THR A 122 -24.52 28.26 10.93
C THR A 122 -23.35 27.30 10.77
N ALA A 123 -22.28 27.73 10.07
CA ALA A 123 -21.04 26.97 10.01
C ALA A 123 -20.46 26.73 11.41
N LEU A 124 -20.09 25.49 11.70
CA LEU A 124 -19.24 25.11 12.82
C LEU A 124 -17.80 25.50 12.47
N ILE A 125 -17.04 25.97 13.44
CA ILE A 125 -15.70 26.54 13.25
C ILE A 125 -14.76 25.94 14.30
N SER A 126 -13.60 25.42 13.87
CA SER A 126 -12.59 24.89 14.78
C SER A 126 -11.86 25.99 15.55
N GLU A 127 -11.14 25.63 16.61
CA GLU A 127 -10.10 26.50 17.13
C GLU A 127 -8.93 26.61 16.12
N TRP A 128 -8.05 27.60 16.33
CA TRP A 128 -6.86 27.81 15.51
C TRP A 128 -5.73 26.91 15.96
N ASN A 129 -5.26 26.01 15.10
CA ASN A 129 -4.14 25.10 15.39
C ASN A 129 -2.93 25.43 14.50
N LEU A 130 -1.73 25.15 14.98
CA LEU A 130 -0.51 25.30 14.17
C LEU A 130 -0.32 24.17 13.14
N ASP A 131 -1.16 23.14 13.19
CA ASP A 131 -1.09 21.93 12.35
C ASP A 131 -2.43 21.64 11.65
N ILE A 132 -2.34 21.09 10.43
CA ILE A 132 -3.48 20.56 9.68
C ILE A 132 -4.01 19.28 10.35
N GLU A 133 -3.15 18.37 10.82
CA GLU A 133 -3.58 17.09 11.40
C GLU A 133 -4.49 17.29 12.64
N GLN A 134 -4.18 18.28 13.48
CA GLN A 134 -4.97 18.67 14.64
C GLN A 134 -6.31 19.29 14.23
N SER A 135 -6.28 20.18 13.24
CA SER A 135 -7.49 20.83 12.71
C SER A 135 -8.45 19.83 12.08
N PHE A 136 -7.93 18.82 11.37
CA PHE A 136 -8.72 17.76 10.75
C PHE A 136 -9.27 16.76 11.77
N SER A 137 -8.51 16.43 12.81
CA SER A 137 -9.02 15.61 13.94
C SER A 137 -10.29 16.21 14.57
N TRP A 138 -10.39 17.55 14.68
CA TRP A 138 -11.61 18.22 15.13
C TRP A 138 -12.79 17.99 14.17
N LEU A 139 -12.57 18.03 12.84
CA LEU A 139 -13.63 17.77 11.85
C LEU A 139 -14.15 16.33 11.95
N LEU A 140 -13.27 15.34 12.14
CA LEU A 140 -13.67 13.94 12.33
C LEU A 140 -14.53 13.78 13.59
N HIS A 141 -14.16 14.43 14.69
CA HIS A 141 -14.94 14.44 15.93
C HIS A 141 -16.31 15.13 15.74
N GLN A 142 -16.39 16.25 15.01
CA GLN A 142 -17.68 16.88 14.69
C GLN A 142 -18.56 16.01 13.78
N HIS A 143 -17.97 15.28 12.82
CA HIS A 143 -18.69 14.30 12.02
C HIS A 143 -19.27 13.19 12.90
N GLN A 144 -18.47 12.58 13.80
CA GLN A 144 -18.96 11.56 14.73
C GLN A 144 -20.13 12.03 15.60
N LEU A 145 -20.12 13.30 16.04
CA LEU A 145 -21.19 13.87 16.87
C LEU A 145 -22.45 14.29 16.10
N SER A 146 -22.42 14.37 14.76
CA SER A 146 -23.52 15.00 14.00
C SER A 146 -23.83 14.41 12.61
N SER A 147 -23.10 13.38 12.17
CA SER A 147 -23.29 12.64 10.90
C SER A 147 -23.48 13.56 9.68
N CYS A 148 -22.73 14.66 9.65
CA CYS A 148 -23.11 15.85 8.88
C CYS A 148 -22.33 16.04 7.56
N LEU A 149 -21.14 15.44 7.46
CA LEU A 149 -20.42 15.29 6.20
C LEU A 149 -20.78 13.93 5.61
N LYS A 150 -21.23 13.92 4.36
CA LYS A 150 -21.18 12.71 3.55
C LYS A 150 -19.74 12.42 3.16
N SER A 151 -19.36 11.15 3.25
CA SER A 151 -18.15 10.61 2.63
C SER A 151 -18.25 10.67 1.10
N ASP A 152 -17.09 10.56 0.46
CA ASP A 152 -16.99 10.58 -1.00
C ASP A 152 -17.75 9.41 -1.66
N HIS A 153 -17.79 8.25 -1.00
CA HIS A 153 -18.56 7.09 -1.43
C HIS A 153 -20.08 7.31 -1.32
N GLU A 154 -20.59 7.94 -0.25
CA GLU A 154 -22.02 8.24 -0.12
C GLU A 154 -22.49 9.29 -1.15
N LEU A 155 -21.63 10.26 -1.49
CA LEU A 155 -21.90 11.24 -2.54
C LEU A 155 -21.96 10.57 -3.92
N GLN A 156 -21.05 9.65 -4.21
CA GLN A 156 -21.11 8.84 -5.44
C GLN A 156 -22.34 7.92 -5.48
N ALA A 157 -22.69 7.28 -4.36
CA ALA A 157 -23.86 6.42 -4.25
C ALA A 157 -25.21 7.19 -4.38
N THR A 158 -25.25 8.49 -4.06
CA THR A 158 -26.45 9.33 -4.31
C THR A 158 -26.49 9.98 -5.69
N ALA A 159 -25.53 9.72 -6.59
CA ALA A 159 -25.42 10.37 -7.90
C ALA A 159 -26.15 9.65 -9.05
N THR A 160 -26.75 8.47 -8.83
CA THR A 160 -27.49 7.70 -9.85
C THR A 160 -28.72 6.99 -9.24
N PRO A 161 -29.81 6.78 -10.00
CA PRO A 161 -30.03 7.11 -11.41
C PRO A 161 -31.13 8.16 -11.65
N LEU A 162 -30.90 9.08 -12.59
CA LEU A 162 -31.98 9.76 -13.33
C LEU A 162 -31.62 9.84 -14.83
N SER A 163 -32.27 8.96 -15.59
CA SER A 163 -32.48 8.93 -17.05
C SER A 163 -31.34 9.34 -18.01
N LEU A 164 -30.95 8.40 -18.88
CA LEU A 164 -30.57 8.76 -20.25
C LEU A 164 -31.82 9.31 -20.96
N GLU A 165 -31.71 10.48 -21.60
CA GLU A 165 -32.17 10.68 -22.98
C GLU A 165 -31.63 12.01 -23.57
N MET A 166 -31.23 11.96 -24.84
CA MET A 166 -31.02 13.10 -25.76
C MET A 166 -30.15 14.30 -25.30
N VAL A 167 -28.89 14.34 -25.77
CA VAL A 167 -28.47 15.14 -26.94
C VAL A 167 -27.06 14.72 -27.37
N GLU A 168 -26.82 14.55 -28.68
CA GLU A 168 -25.47 14.42 -29.24
C GLU A 168 -24.86 15.81 -29.47
N GLU A 169 -23.73 16.12 -28.83
CA GLU A 169 -22.77 17.08 -29.37
C GLU A 169 -21.33 16.68 -29.00
N LYS A 170 -20.33 17.13 -29.77
CA LYS A 170 -18.98 16.52 -29.80
C LYS A 170 -17.95 17.20 -28.89
N LEU A 171 -16.90 16.41 -28.59
CA LEU A 171 -15.56 16.75 -28.04
C LEU A 171 -15.42 16.68 -26.51
N PRO A 172 -14.23 16.27 -25.99
CA PRO A 172 -13.30 15.26 -26.50
C PRO A 172 -13.10 14.10 -25.49
N GLU A 173 -12.43 13.03 -25.90
CA GLU A 173 -12.17 11.86 -25.04
C GLU A 173 -11.25 12.22 -23.85
N PRO A 174 -11.56 11.78 -22.61
CA PRO A 174 -10.66 11.96 -21.47
C PRO A 174 -9.44 11.05 -21.59
N SER A 175 -8.25 11.65 -21.59
CA SER A 175 -6.97 10.95 -21.74
C SER A 175 -6.71 9.95 -20.60
N ILE A 176 -6.58 8.67 -20.94
CA ILE A 176 -6.21 7.60 -20.01
C ILE A 176 -4.75 7.76 -19.60
N ASN A 177 -4.49 8.46 -18.49
CA ASN A 177 -3.14 8.55 -17.91
C ASN A 177 -2.79 7.25 -17.19
N THR A 178 -2.05 6.38 -17.88
CA THR A 178 -1.66 5.07 -17.37
C THR A 178 -0.43 5.12 -16.45
N TYR A 179 -0.38 4.21 -15.48
CA TYR A 179 0.84 3.60 -14.92
C TYR A 179 1.96 4.56 -14.45
N ILE A 180 2.09 4.72 -13.13
CA ILE A 180 3.35 5.16 -12.51
C ILE A 180 4.40 4.07 -12.75
N SER A 181 5.48 4.39 -13.47
CA SER A 181 6.57 3.45 -13.75
C SER A 181 7.53 3.31 -12.56
N LYS A 182 8.13 2.13 -12.40
CA LYS A 182 9.16 1.88 -11.38
C LYS A 182 10.53 2.37 -11.85
N HIS A 183 11.04 3.39 -11.19
CA HIS A 183 12.46 3.73 -11.05
C HIS A 183 12.81 3.80 -9.56
N GLU A 184 14.12 3.91 -9.27
CA GLU A 184 14.70 3.90 -7.91
C GLU A 184 14.48 2.60 -7.13
N ILE A 185 15.27 1.58 -7.46
CA ILE A 185 16.09 0.76 -6.54
C ILE A 185 17.00 -0.13 -7.38
N TRP A 186 18.30 0.21 -7.42
CA TRP A 186 19.40 -0.76 -7.51
C TRP A 186 20.75 -0.07 -7.26
N ALA A 187 21.26 -0.20 -6.02
CA ALA A 187 22.62 0.18 -5.66
C ALA A 187 23.13 -0.80 -4.58
N ASN A 188 24.14 -1.60 -4.92
CA ASN A 188 24.58 -2.77 -4.14
C ASN A 188 24.94 -2.49 -2.68
N PRO A 189 24.57 -3.38 -1.75
CA PRO A 189 25.35 -3.68 -0.56
C PRO A 189 26.31 -4.85 -0.81
N GLN A 190 27.62 -4.62 -0.71
CA GLN A 190 28.59 -5.72 -0.54
C GLN A 190 28.53 -6.20 0.92
N VAL A 191 28.52 -7.52 1.13
CA VAL A 191 28.45 -8.13 2.46
C VAL A 191 29.83 -8.62 2.91
N LEU A 192 30.25 -8.22 4.11
CA LEU A 192 31.27 -8.91 4.90
C LEU A 192 30.68 -9.29 6.27
N PRO A 193 31.05 -10.45 6.84
CA PRO A 193 30.30 -11.06 7.94
C PRO A 193 30.65 -10.50 9.32
N VAL A 194 29.65 -10.47 10.21
CA VAL A 194 29.83 -10.19 11.64
C VAL A 194 29.57 -11.48 12.45
N GLN A 195 30.50 -11.80 13.36
CA GLN A 195 30.45 -13.03 14.15
C GLN A 195 29.49 -12.88 15.34
N HIS A 196 28.54 -13.81 15.49
CA HIS A 196 27.79 -13.96 16.73
C HIS A 196 28.68 -14.59 17.81
N LYS A 197 29.06 -13.81 18.82
CA LYS A 197 29.60 -14.36 20.08
C LYS A 197 28.46 -14.65 21.04
N ALA A 198 28.15 -15.94 21.22
CA ALA A 198 27.35 -16.40 22.35
C ALA A 198 28.08 -16.12 23.68
N SER A 199 27.35 -16.08 24.78
CA SER A 199 27.90 -16.09 26.13
C SER A 199 26.96 -16.84 27.07
N ASN A 200 27.23 -18.14 27.21
CA ASN A 200 26.62 -18.96 28.25
C ASN A 200 27.22 -18.57 29.60
N VAL A 201 26.37 -18.44 30.63
CA VAL A 201 26.77 -18.74 32.00
C VAL A 201 25.72 -19.70 32.57
N LEU A 202 26.18 -20.92 32.88
CA LEU A 202 25.42 -21.96 33.58
C LEU A 202 26.12 -22.24 34.92
N GLN A 203 25.45 -23.04 35.77
CA GLN A 203 25.95 -23.71 36.98
C GLN A 203 25.85 -22.93 38.32
N THR A 204 25.54 -23.54 39.48
CA THR A 204 24.53 -24.60 39.87
C THR A 204 24.56 -24.78 41.41
N ILE A 205 23.60 -25.55 41.97
CA ILE A 205 23.74 -26.42 43.18
C ILE A 205 23.47 -25.82 44.60
N VAL A 206 22.19 -25.91 45.01
CA VAL A 206 21.52 -26.31 46.29
C VAL A 206 22.01 -25.93 47.74
N PRO A 207 21.10 -25.92 48.76
CA PRO A 207 21.33 -25.50 50.18
C PRO A 207 21.38 -26.74 51.14
N PRO A 208 20.78 -26.91 52.37
CA PRO A 208 19.66 -26.23 53.11
C PRO A 208 19.92 -25.84 54.61
N ALA A 209 18.94 -25.14 55.23
CA ALA A 209 18.58 -25.09 56.69
C ALA A 209 17.18 -24.43 56.81
N GLU A 210 16.13 -25.08 57.34
CA GLU A 210 15.70 -25.13 58.76
C GLU A 210 15.23 -23.77 59.34
N LEU A 211 14.04 -23.59 59.96
CA LEU A 211 12.89 -24.45 60.31
C LEU A 211 11.60 -23.59 60.34
N ASP A 212 10.41 -24.18 60.09
CA ASP A 212 9.39 -24.38 61.14
C ASP A 212 8.31 -25.39 60.68
N LEU A 213 7.58 -26.01 61.62
CA LEU A 213 6.57 -27.04 61.39
C LEU A 213 5.27 -26.76 62.17
N SER A 214 4.14 -26.71 61.47
CA SER A 214 2.83 -26.96 62.08
C SER A 214 1.96 -27.79 61.14
N HIS A 215 1.48 -28.94 61.63
CA HIS A 215 0.71 -29.91 60.86
C HIS A 215 -0.79 -29.68 61.03
N SER A 216 -1.56 -29.85 59.96
CA SER A 216 -2.97 -30.27 59.99
C SER A 216 -3.33 -30.89 58.64
N GLU A 217 -3.66 -32.18 58.66
CA GLU A 217 -4.26 -32.95 57.56
C GLU A 217 -5.76 -33.20 57.90
N PRO A 218 -6.58 -33.74 56.98
CA PRO A 218 -6.81 -33.26 55.61
C PRO A 218 -8.32 -33.18 55.28
N ASP A 219 -8.74 -32.15 54.55
CA ASP A 219 -10.11 -32.09 53.96
C ASP A 219 -10.02 -31.97 52.43
N GLU A 220 -10.42 -33.04 51.73
CA GLU A 220 -11.00 -32.97 50.39
C GLU A 220 -12.53 -33.11 50.51
N PRO A 221 -13.34 -32.62 49.56
CA PRO A 221 -12.99 -31.84 48.36
C PRO A 221 -13.71 -30.48 48.29
N GLN A 222 -13.28 -29.58 47.40
CA GLN A 222 -14.15 -29.03 46.35
C GLN A 222 -13.30 -28.60 45.15
N VAL A 223 -13.75 -28.94 43.94
CA VAL A 223 -13.19 -28.40 42.70
C VAL A 223 -13.88 -27.07 42.43
N GLU A 224 -13.31 -25.97 42.93
CA GLU A 224 -13.69 -24.66 42.41
C GLU A 224 -13.26 -24.55 40.94
N ASN A 225 -14.19 -24.06 40.12
CA ASN A 225 -14.05 -24.11 38.67
C ASN A 225 -12.81 -23.31 38.23
N LYS A 226 -11.94 -23.95 37.44
CA LYS A 226 -11.23 -23.18 36.41
C LYS A 226 -12.32 -22.54 35.55
N GLU A 227 -12.38 -21.22 35.52
CA GLU A 227 -13.21 -20.53 34.54
C GLU A 227 -12.79 -21.02 33.16
N SER A 228 -13.73 -21.68 32.47
CA SER A 228 -13.52 -22.08 31.09
C SER A 228 -13.32 -20.81 30.29
N VAL A 229 -12.09 -20.56 29.81
CA VAL A 229 -11.87 -19.61 28.72
C VAL A 229 -12.84 -20.02 27.62
N ALA A 230 -13.82 -19.15 27.34
CA ALA A 230 -14.87 -19.46 26.40
C ALA A 230 -14.22 -19.63 25.03
N VAL A 231 -14.19 -20.86 24.52
CA VAL A 231 -13.88 -21.11 23.11
C VAL A 231 -14.94 -20.34 22.32
N PRO A 232 -14.56 -19.42 21.40
CA PRO A 232 -15.54 -18.71 20.60
C PRO A 232 -16.41 -19.72 19.84
N ASP A 233 -17.71 -19.44 19.71
CA ASP A 233 -18.65 -20.31 19.00
C ASP A 233 -18.45 -20.15 17.48
N ILE A 234 -17.36 -20.74 16.99
CA ILE A 234 -16.87 -20.56 15.61
C ILE A 234 -17.85 -21.27 14.67
N PRO A 235 -18.45 -20.55 13.69
CA PRO A 235 -19.38 -21.16 12.77
C PRO A 235 -18.62 -22.12 11.84
N ALA A 236 -19.05 -23.39 11.79
CA ALA A 236 -18.46 -24.40 10.90
C ALA A 236 -18.52 -24.02 9.41
N THR A 237 -19.42 -23.10 9.03
CA THR A 237 -19.55 -22.60 7.66
C THR A 237 -19.70 -21.08 7.63
N LEU A 238 -19.04 -20.44 6.67
CA LEU A 238 -19.08 -19.00 6.43
C LEU A 238 -19.68 -18.71 5.04
N GLU A 239 -20.60 -17.77 4.93
CA GLU A 239 -21.17 -17.31 3.66
C GLU A 239 -20.50 -16.01 3.20
N PHE A 240 -20.05 -15.96 1.94
CA PHE A 240 -19.43 -14.80 1.31
C PHE A 240 -19.70 -14.84 -0.20
N GLN A 241 -20.18 -13.74 -0.80
CA GLN A 241 -20.47 -13.65 -2.25
C GLN A 241 -21.47 -14.71 -2.74
N ASP A 242 -22.53 -14.96 -1.97
CA ASP A 242 -23.54 -16.01 -2.20
C ASP A 242 -22.96 -17.44 -2.29
N LEU A 243 -21.75 -17.65 -1.75
CA LEU A 243 -21.02 -18.91 -1.73
C LEU A 243 -20.73 -19.36 -0.29
N LEU A 244 -20.89 -20.66 -0.04
CA LEU A 244 -20.65 -21.28 1.26
C LEU A 244 -19.23 -21.85 1.34
N PHE A 245 -18.52 -21.50 2.40
CA PHE A 245 -17.17 -21.99 2.73
C PHE A 245 -17.22 -22.81 4.02
N GLN A 246 -16.44 -23.90 4.08
CA GLN A 246 -16.19 -24.66 5.30
C GLN A 246 -15.02 -24.00 6.05
N VAL A 247 -15.21 -23.74 7.34
CA VAL A 247 -14.20 -23.15 8.23
C VAL A 247 -13.36 -24.27 8.84
N SER A 248 -12.04 -24.15 8.79
CA SER A 248 -11.11 -25.23 9.18
C SER A 248 -10.27 -24.86 10.40
N ASP A 249 -10.65 -25.40 11.57
CA ASP A 249 -9.94 -25.21 12.86
C ASP A 249 -8.48 -25.69 12.84
N VAL A 250 -8.17 -26.65 11.95
CA VAL A 250 -6.86 -27.31 11.82
C VAL A 250 -5.74 -26.33 11.46
N SER A 251 -6.07 -25.16 10.92
CA SER A 251 -5.12 -24.13 10.48
C SER A 251 -5.06 -22.91 11.43
N LEU A 252 -5.49 -23.04 12.69
CA LEU A 252 -5.48 -21.93 13.65
C LEU A 252 -4.09 -21.31 13.81
N VAL A 253 -3.98 -20.06 13.39
CA VAL A 253 -2.78 -19.23 13.51
C VAL A 253 -2.98 -18.24 14.66
N GLU A 254 -2.45 -18.57 15.84
CA GLU A 254 -2.45 -17.68 17.01
C GLU A 254 -1.38 -16.58 16.85
N ILE A 255 -1.81 -15.37 16.50
CA ILE A 255 -0.95 -14.17 16.54
C ILE A 255 -1.39 -13.31 17.73
N GLY A 256 -0.99 -13.72 18.93
CA GLY A 256 -1.55 -13.16 20.16
C GLY A 256 -3.03 -13.53 20.29
N ASN A 257 -3.90 -12.51 20.35
CA ASN A 257 -5.35 -12.70 20.52
C ASN A 257 -6.11 -12.83 19.18
N HIS A 258 -5.42 -13.04 18.06
CA HIS A 258 -6.02 -13.13 16.73
C HIS A 258 -6.21 -14.59 16.32
N HIS A 259 -7.45 -14.96 16.00
CA HIS A 259 -7.80 -16.28 15.48
C HIS A 259 -8.02 -16.19 13.97
N LEU A 260 -7.12 -16.81 13.21
CA LEU A 260 -7.20 -16.92 11.77
C LEU A 260 -7.57 -18.37 11.39
N PHE A 261 -8.64 -18.52 10.60
CA PHE A 261 -9.15 -19.80 10.13
C PHE A 261 -8.98 -19.93 8.61
N GLU A 262 -8.64 -21.12 8.12
CA GLU A 262 -8.56 -21.39 6.68
C GLU A 262 -9.96 -21.72 6.13
N LEU A 263 -10.30 -21.12 4.99
CA LEU A 263 -11.58 -21.31 4.32
C LEU A 263 -11.39 -22.21 3.09
N SER A 264 -12.20 -23.26 3.00
CA SER A 264 -12.32 -24.09 1.78
C SER A 264 -13.72 -23.95 1.19
N LEU A 265 -13.83 -23.87 -0.14
CA LEU A 265 -15.13 -23.77 -0.82
C LEU A 265 -15.91 -25.08 -0.60
N ALA A 266 -17.18 -25.02 -0.20
CA ALA A 266 -17.95 -26.22 0.17
C ALA A 266 -18.35 -27.14 -1.01
N SER A 267 -18.00 -26.75 -2.25
CA SER A 267 -18.18 -27.57 -3.46
C SER A 267 -16.88 -28.29 -3.83
N ASP A 268 -16.96 -29.40 -4.57
CA ASP A 268 -15.81 -30.18 -5.07
C ASP A 268 -14.83 -29.41 -6.01
N SER A 269 -15.07 -28.11 -6.26
CA SER A 269 -14.23 -27.26 -7.11
C SER A 269 -13.01 -26.70 -6.35
N SER A 270 -11.88 -27.43 -6.40
CA SER A 270 -10.62 -26.99 -5.79
C SER A 270 -10.04 -25.72 -6.46
N LEU A 271 -9.88 -24.63 -5.70
CA LEU A 271 -9.31 -23.36 -6.18
C LEU A 271 -7.77 -23.37 -6.11
N GLN A 272 -7.09 -24.05 -7.04
CA GLN A 272 -5.63 -24.23 -6.98
C GLN A 272 -4.83 -22.91 -7.04
N HIS A 273 -5.39 -21.85 -7.62
CA HIS A 273 -4.77 -20.53 -7.73
C HIS A 273 -5.01 -19.61 -6.53
N LEU A 274 -5.84 -20.01 -5.56
CA LEU A 274 -6.28 -19.15 -4.46
C LEU A 274 -6.47 -19.93 -3.15
N LYS A 275 -5.75 -19.51 -2.09
CA LYS A 275 -6.11 -19.85 -0.71
C LYS A 275 -6.93 -18.73 -0.07
N MET A 276 -7.83 -19.08 0.83
CA MET A 276 -8.70 -18.14 1.54
C MET A 276 -8.55 -18.33 3.05
N ALA A 277 -8.54 -17.23 3.80
CA ALA A 277 -8.56 -17.24 5.25
C ALA A 277 -9.45 -16.13 5.82
N TRP A 278 -9.94 -16.36 7.02
CA TRP A 278 -10.85 -15.48 7.75
C TRP A 278 -10.28 -15.19 9.14
N HIS A 279 -10.05 -13.92 9.43
CA HIS A 279 -9.80 -13.45 10.78
C HIS A 279 -11.16 -13.28 11.49
N HIS A 280 -11.37 -14.05 12.57
CA HIS A 280 -12.68 -14.12 13.23
C HIS A 280 -13.10 -12.78 13.86
N GLN A 281 -14.35 -12.41 13.63
CA GLN A 281 -15.03 -11.28 14.26
C GLN A 281 -16.50 -11.66 14.51
N GLU A 282 -17.06 -11.25 15.66
CA GLU A 282 -18.43 -11.60 16.06
C GLU A 282 -19.52 -11.05 15.13
N HIS A 283 -19.26 -9.90 14.50
CA HIS A 283 -20.17 -9.21 13.60
C HIS A 283 -19.40 -8.69 12.39
N ILE A 284 -19.86 -9.04 11.18
CA ILE A 284 -19.19 -8.71 9.93
C ILE A 284 -20.24 -8.21 8.93
N ASP A 285 -20.00 -7.04 8.33
CA ASP A 285 -20.64 -6.62 7.09
C ASP A 285 -19.62 -6.72 5.96
N TRP A 286 -19.84 -7.67 5.05
CA TRP A 286 -18.97 -7.88 3.89
C TRP A 286 -18.93 -6.70 2.92
N ASN A 287 -19.93 -5.79 2.94
CA ASN A 287 -20.02 -4.68 1.99
C ASN A 287 -19.13 -3.50 2.41
N SER A 288 -18.96 -3.27 3.71
CA SER A 288 -18.09 -2.22 4.25
C SER A 288 -16.66 -2.70 4.58
N GLN A 289 -16.42 -4.00 4.71
CA GLN A 289 -15.06 -4.51 4.95
C GLN A 289 -14.20 -4.61 3.67
N PRO A 290 -12.91 -4.24 3.76
CA PRO A 290 -11.95 -4.48 2.69
C PRO A 290 -11.61 -5.97 2.59
N VAL A 291 -11.50 -6.46 1.36
CA VAL A 291 -10.86 -7.74 1.06
C VAL A 291 -9.38 -7.49 0.80
N TYR A 292 -8.50 -8.25 1.43
CA TYR A 292 -7.06 -8.18 1.16
C TYR A 292 -6.62 -9.35 0.29
N LEU A 293 -5.79 -9.06 -0.72
CA LEU A 293 -5.26 -10.02 -1.68
C LEU A 293 -3.73 -9.96 -1.70
N ALA A 294 -3.08 -11.11 -1.58
CA ALA A 294 -1.64 -11.25 -1.50
C ALA A 294 -1.09 -12.18 -2.59
N GLU A 295 0.03 -11.83 -3.19
CA GLU A 295 0.82 -12.72 -4.07
C GLU A 295 1.79 -13.54 -3.20
N GLN A 296 1.60 -14.86 -3.11
CA GLN A 296 2.51 -15.76 -2.40
C GLN A 296 3.51 -16.41 -3.37
N ILE A 297 4.78 -16.34 -3.01
CA ILE A 297 5.90 -17.01 -3.69
C ILE A 297 6.44 -18.17 -2.84
N ASP A 298 6.93 -19.21 -3.49
CA ASP A 298 7.62 -20.32 -2.82
C ASP A 298 9.04 -19.94 -2.36
N SER A 299 9.68 -20.82 -1.60
CA SER A 299 11.06 -20.64 -1.11
C SER A 299 12.14 -20.56 -2.21
N THR A 300 11.79 -20.72 -3.48
CA THR A 300 12.69 -20.53 -4.63
C THR A 300 12.46 -19.21 -5.37
N GLY A 301 11.37 -18.49 -5.06
CA GLY A 301 10.98 -17.24 -5.71
C GLY A 301 9.97 -17.37 -6.85
N ARG A 302 9.34 -18.54 -7.04
CA ARG A 302 8.28 -18.75 -8.04
C ARG A 302 6.92 -18.34 -7.48
N PHE A 303 6.01 -17.87 -8.34
CA PHE A 303 4.62 -17.72 -7.95
C PHE A 303 4.02 -19.07 -7.54
N SER A 304 3.28 -19.09 -6.43
CA SER A 304 2.54 -20.28 -6.00
C SER A 304 1.04 -20.09 -6.11
N HIS A 305 0.48 -19.07 -5.46
CA HIS A 305 -0.96 -18.81 -5.40
C HIS A 305 -1.24 -17.38 -4.93
N TYR A 306 -2.47 -16.92 -5.13
CA TYR A 306 -3.01 -15.79 -4.39
C TYR A 306 -3.47 -16.25 -2.99
N CYS A 307 -3.32 -15.39 -1.99
CA CYS A 307 -3.95 -15.52 -0.67
C CYS A 307 -4.99 -14.41 -0.51
N MET A 308 -6.20 -14.76 -0.09
CA MET A 308 -7.25 -13.80 0.25
C MET A 308 -7.55 -13.82 1.76
N LEU A 309 -7.60 -12.64 2.38
CA LEU A 309 -7.92 -12.46 3.79
C LEU A 309 -9.21 -11.64 3.94
N LEU A 310 -10.11 -12.17 4.76
CA LEU A 310 -11.41 -11.62 5.12
C LEU A 310 -11.47 -11.36 6.64
N GLY A 311 -12.38 -10.48 7.11
CA GLY A 311 -12.64 -10.28 8.54
C GLY A 311 -11.67 -9.34 9.27
N THR A 312 -11.08 -8.37 8.56
CA THR A 312 -10.27 -7.30 9.17
C THR A 312 -10.46 -5.99 8.43
N SER A 313 -10.53 -4.88 9.18
CA SER A 313 -10.62 -3.52 8.67
C SER A 313 -9.26 -2.80 8.63
N GLU A 314 -8.26 -3.27 9.38
CA GLU A 314 -6.98 -2.58 9.56
C GLU A 314 -5.90 -3.14 8.64
N TRP A 315 -5.39 -2.32 7.72
CA TRP A 315 -4.40 -2.74 6.73
C TRP A 315 -3.07 -3.17 7.36
N GLN A 316 -2.69 -2.62 8.52
CA GLN A 316 -1.52 -3.06 9.28
C GLN A 316 -1.69 -4.49 9.82
N GLN A 317 -2.88 -4.80 10.37
CA GLN A 317 -3.22 -6.11 10.88
C GLN A 317 -3.26 -7.14 9.73
N ALA A 318 -3.86 -6.76 8.59
CA ALA A 318 -3.91 -7.59 7.40
C ALA A 318 -2.52 -7.98 6.88
N ILE A 319 -1.56 -7.04 6.86
CA ILE A 319 -0.16 -7.35 6.49
C ILE A 319 0.44 -8.39 7.44
N GLN A 320 0.31 -8.21 8.75
CA GLN A 320 0.86 -9.12 9.76
C GLN A 320 0.27 -10.53 9.63
N LEU A 321 -1.06 -10.63 9.52
CA LEU A 321 -1.79 -11.90 9.35
C LEU A 321 -1.36 -12.62 8.06
N MET A 322 -1.32 -11.93 6.91
CA MET A 322 -0.98 -12.55 5.62
C MET A 322 0.49 -12.99 5.54
N GLN A 323 1.42 -12.22 6.11
CA GLN A 323 2.84 -12.59 6.15
C GLN A 323 3.08 -13.82 7.02
N PHE A 324 2.51 -13.87 8.23
CA PHE A 324 2.67 -15.01 9.14
C PHE A 324 1.98 -16.28 8.59
N TRP A 325 0.77 -16.15 8.02
CA TRP A 325 0.06 -17.27 7.39
C TRP A 325 0.85 -17.87 6.21
N GLY A 326 1.49 -17.01 5.39
CA GLY A 326 2.44 -17.46 4.38
C GLY A 326 3.63 -18.22 4.98
N GLN A 327 4.29 -17.65 5.98
CA GLN A 327 5.48 -18.22 6.63
C GLN A 327 5.24 -19.60 7.25
N GLN A 328 4.10 -19.80 7.94
CA GLN A 328 3.73 -21.12 8.51
C GLN A 328 3.65 -22.22 7.45
N GLN A 329 3.28 -21.84 6.22
CA GLN A 329 3.14 -22.73 5.07
C GLN A 329 4.40 -22.73 4.16
N ASN A 330 5.52 -22.14 4.62
CA ASN A 330 6.79 -21.97 3.88
C ASN A 330 6.70 -21.12 2.60
N TYR A 331 5.71 -20.22 2.52
CA TYR A 331 5.61 -19.20 1.47
C TYR A 331 6.06 -17.83 1.98
N HIS A 332 6.44 -16.96 1.06
CA HIS A 332 6.74 -15.55 1.33
C HIS A 332 5.76 -14.69 0.54
N THR A 333 5.33 -13.57 1.12
CA THR A 333 4.42 -12.64 0.44
C THR A 333 5.22 -11.62 -0.35
N ALA A 334 4.96 -11.52 -1.66
CA ALA A 334 5.65 -10.58 -2.55
C ALA A 334 4.99 -9.18 -2.53
N ALA A 335 3.66 -9.13 -2.57
CA ALA A 335 2.87 -7.91 -2.44
C ALA A 335 1.46 -8.17 -1.92
N ILE A 336 0.89 -7.18 -1.23
CA ILE A 336 -0.47 -7.18 -0.68
C ILE A 336 -1.22 -5.95 -1.20
N LYS A 337 -2.44 -6.18 -1.69
CA LYS A 337 -3.39 -5.18 -2.15
C LYS A 337 -4.71 -5.30 -1.40
N THR A 338 -5.55 -4.28 -1.51
CA THR A 338 -6.90 -4.23 -0.96
C THR A 338 -7.93 -3.87 -2.04
N ILE A 339 -9.14 -4.40 -1.94
CA ILE A 339 -10.26 -4.16 -2.85
C ILE A 339 -11.58 -4.30 -2.08
N SER A 340 -12.67 -3.65 -2.50
CA SER A 340 -13.97 -3.93 -1.88
C SER A 340 -14.51 -5.31 -2.29
N ALA A 341 -15.36 -5.89 -1.45
CA ALA A 341 -16.08 -7.12 -1.82
C ALA A 341 -16.95 -6.91 -3.08
N ALA A 342 -17.60 -5.75 -3.23
CA ALA A 342 -18.45 -5.43 -4.37
C ALA A 342 -17.67 -5.38 -5.70
N GLU A 343 -16.46 -4.83 -5.72
CA GLU A 343 -15.60 -4.83 -6.91
C GLU A 343 -15.02 -6.21 -7.20
N LEU A 344 -14.69 -7.01 -6.18
CA LEU A 344 -14.17 -8.35 -6.37
C LEU A 344 -15.23 -9.31 -6.91
N GLY A 345 -16.46 -9.25 -6.40
CA GLY A 345 -17.54 -10.16 -6.76
C GLY A 345 -17.13 -11.63 -6.61
N THR A 346 -17.60 -12.48 -7.53
CA THR A 346 -17.16 -13.87 -7.69
C THR A 346 -15.94 -14.04 -8.62
N LYS A 347 -15.28 -12.94 -9.04
CA LYS A 347 -14.17 -12.98 -10.01
C LYS A 347 -12.97 -13.80 -9.52
N PHE A 348 -12.82 -13.94 -8.19
CA PHE A 348 -11.76 -14.73 -7.57
C PHE A 348 -11.80 -16.23 -7.92
N LEU A 349 -12.94 -16.75 -8.38
CA LEU A 349 -13.12 -18.16 -8.76
C LEU A 349 -12.29 -18.59 -9.98
N GLN A 350 -11.75 -17.65 -10.77
CA GLN A 350 -10.95 -17.94 -11.97
C GLN A 350 -9.66 -17.11 -11.95
N LEU A 351 -8.52 -17.74 -12.22
CA LEU A 351 -7.20 -17.09 -12.17
C LEU A 351 -7.14 -15.79 -12.99
N ASP A 352 -7.63 -15.82 -14.23
CA ASP A 352 -7.51 -14.69 -15.17
C ASP A 352 -8.35 -13.48 -14.71
N SER A 353 -9.57 -13.75 -14.22
CA SER A 353 -10.50 -12.74 -13.68
C SER A 353 -10.01 -12.17 -12.35
N LEU A 354 -9.43 -13.02 -11.48
CA LEU A 354 -8.75 -12.59 -10.26
C LEU A 354 -7.54 -11.72 -10.60
N TYR A 355 -6.71 -12.13 -11.55
CA TYR A 355 -5.52 -11.40 -11.98
C TYR A 355 -5.84 -10.00 -12.53
N GLN A 356 -6.84 -9.88 -13.41
CA GLN A 356 -7.28 -8.59 -13.95
C GLN A 356 -7.74 -7.67 -12.81
N THR A 357 -8.59 -8.19 -11.93
CA THR A 357 -9.13 -7.47 -10.77
C THR A 357 -8.02 -7.04 -9.80
N TYR A 358 -7.09 -7.94 -9.50
CA TYR A 358 -5.91 -7.67 -8.67
C TYR A 358 -4.96 -6.64 -9.33
N SER A 359 -4.85 -6.63 -10.65
CA SER A 359 -3.91 -5.75 -11.36
C SER A 359 -4.46 -4.34 -11.62
N GLU A 360 -5.76 -4.24 -11.95
CA GLU A 360 -6.38 -3.00 -12.42
C GLU A 360 -7.23 -2.30 -11.35
N GLN A 361 -7.82 -3.05 -10.41
CA GLN A 361 -8.83 -2.53 -9.47
C GLN A 361 -8.32 -2.52 -8.01
N ALA A 362 -7.53 -3.52 -7.61
CA ALA A 362 -7.00 -3.58 -6.24
C ALA A 362 -5.87 -2.57 -5.97
N ARG A 363 -5.98 -1.83 -4.86
CA ARG A 363 -5.03 -0.82 -4.38
C ARG A 363 -3.87 -1.47 -3.61
N LEU A 364 -2.63 -1.16 -3.98
CA LEU A 364 -1.43 -1.61 -3.24
C LEU A 364 -1.39 -1.04 -1.81
N ILE A 365 -1.14 -1.91 -0.82
CA ILE A 365 -0.90 -1.53 0.58
C ILE A 365 0.52 -1.85 1.06
N TRP A 366 1.13 -2.92 0.53
CA TRP A 366 2.47 -3.36 0.91
C TRP A 366 3.14 -4.17 -0.21
N GLN A 367 4.47 -4.14 -0.27
CA GLN A 367 5.29 -4.99 -1.13
C GLN A 367 6.66 -5.24 -0.48
N GLN A 368 7.35 -6.31 -0.88
CA GLN A 368 8.78 -6.47 -0.63
C GLN A 368 9.60 -5.40 -1.39
N GLU A 369 10.89 -5.24 -1.05
CA GLU A 369 11.77 -4.25 -1.68
C GLU A 369 11.96 -4.57 -3.18
N ASP A 370 12.51 -5.75 -3.49
CA ASP A 370 12.68 -6.26 -4.87
C ASP A 370 11.38 -6.88 -5.43
N TYR A 371 10.28 -6.12 -5.41
CA TYR A 371 8.99 -6.59 -5.95
C TYR A 371 8.85 -6.34 -7.47
N PHE A 372 8.56 -7.40 -8.21
CA PHE A 372 8.08 -7.35 -9.60
C PHE A 372 6.66 -7.93 -9.69
N PRO A 373 5.68 -7.22 -10.28
CA PRO A 373 4.34 -7.76 -10.48
C PRO A 373 4.37 -9.05 -11.30
N PHE A 374 3.57 -10.03 -10.89
CA PHE A 374 3.44 -11.28 -11.63
C PHE A 374 2.47 -11.12 -12.81
N ILE A 375 2.66 -11.91 -13.87
CA ILE A 375 1.75 -11.96 -15.03
C ILE A 375 1.53 -13.42 -15.49
N PRO A 376 0.30 -13.83 -15.86
CA PRO A 376 0.05 -15.16 -16.39
C PRO A 376 0.72 -15.43 -17.75
N LEU A 377 1.26 -16.63 -17.90
CA LEU A 377 1.99 -17.08 -19.09
C LEU A 377 1.19 -16.95 -20.40
N HIS A 378 -0.13 -17.14 -20.35
CA HIS A 378 -1.00 -17.05 -21.53
C HIS A 378 -1.13 -15.62 -22.10
N GLN A 379 -0.77 -14.57 -21.34
CA GLN A 379 -0.88 -13.17 -21.78
C GLN A 379 0.36 -12.70 -22.56
N ILE A 380 1.47 -13.45 -22.48
CA ILE A 380 2.75 -13.05 -23.07
C ILE A 380 3.08 -13.85 -24.33
N THR A 381 3.56 -13.14 -25.36
CA THR A 381 4.18 -13.78 -26.53
C THR A 381 5.59 -14.21 -26.13
N THR A 382 5.74 -15.48 -25.73
CA THR A 382 6.99 -16.07 -25.20
C THR A 382 8.17 -16.10 -26.19
N LYS A 383 7.91 -16.02 -27.50
CA LYS A 383 8.96 -15.93 -28.52
C LYS A 383 9.69 -14.59 -28.42
N LYS A 384 10.97 -14.63 -28.02
CA LYS A 384 11.89 -13.48 -28.00
C LYS A 384 11.99 -12.83 -29.39
N ILE A 385 12.04 -11.49 -29.43
CA ILE A 385 11.93 -10.72 -30.68
C ILE A 385 13.27 -10.17 -31.19
N ILE A 386 14.15 -9.74 -30.29
CA ILE A 386 15.53 -9.38 -30.62
C ILE A 386 16.40 -10.52 -30.14
N LEU A 387 17.30 -11.03 -30.99
CA LEU A 387 18.24 -12.08 -30.61
C LEU A 387 19.52 -11.43 -30.10
N PHE A 388 19.90 -11.79 -28.87
CA PHE A 388 21.09 -11.36 -28.12
C PHE A 388 21.25 -12.33 -26.93
N ASP A 389 22.48 -12.49 -26.43
CA ASP A 389 22.79 -13.38 -25.31
C ASP A 389 22.37 -12.78 -23.96
N GLU A 390 21.69 -13.58 -23.14
CA GLU A 390 21.19 -13.21 -21.81
C GLU A 390 22.10 -13.73 -20.70
N GLN A 391 22.23 -12.98 -19.60
CA GLN A 391 22.76 -13.53 -18.36
C GLN A 391 21.92 -14.73 -17.87
N PRO A 392 22.52 -15.71 -17.16
CA PRO A 392 21.79 -16.82 -16.56
C PRO A 392 20.69 -16.32 -15.62
N ALA A 393 19.47 -16.83 -15.79
CA ALA A 393 18.31 -16.46 -14.98
C ALA A 393 18.13 -17.38 -13.76
N ASN A 394 17.48 -16.84 -12.73
CA ASN A 394 16.90 -17.57 -11.60
C ASN A 394 15.40 -17.23 -11.49
N PHE A 395 14.64 -17.86 -10.58
CA PHE A 395 13.18 -17.63 -10.51
C PHE A 395 12.77 -16.19 -10.14
N HIS A 396 13.63 -15.47 -9.40
CA HIS A 396 13.44 -14.04 -9.08
C HIS A 396 13.71 -13.11 -10.28
N THR A 397 14.35 -13.58 -11.35
CA THR A 397 14.68 -12.76 -12.52
C THR A 397 13.40 -12.43 -13.29
N PRO A 398 13.04 -11.14 -13.48
CA PRO A 398 11.82 -10.77 -14.19
C PRO A 398 11.94 -10.95 -15.70
N LEU A 399 10.80 -11.15 -16.37
CA LEU A 399 10.67 -11.04 -17.82
C LEU A 399 10.58 -9.56 -18.23
N LEU A 400 11.33 -9.14 -19.24
CA LEU A 400 11.18 -7.81 -19.84
C LEU A 400 10.22 -7.91 -21.04
N LEU A 401 9.10 -7.20 -20.96
CA LEU A 401 8.01 -7.26 -21.92
C LEU A 401 7.82 -5.90 -22.61
N LEU A 402 7.63 -5.90 -23.94
CA LEU A 402 7.08 -4.74 -24.64
C LEU A 402 5.56 -4.90 -24.80
N GLN A 403 4.79 -3.93 -24.32
CA GLN A 403 3.37 -3.78 -24.65
C GLN A 403 3.23 -3.05 -25.98
N GLU A 404 2.73 -3.75 -26.99
CA GLU A 404 2.40 -3.19 -28.30
C GLU A 404 0.90 -3.35 -28.55
N ARG A 405 0.15 -2.24 -28.44
CA ARG A 405 -1.32 -2.26 -28.35
C ARG A 405 -1.76 -3.17 -27.19
N GLN A 406 -2.53 -4.22 -27.47
CA GLN A 406 -2.96 -5.24 -26.50
C GLN A 406 -2.16 -6.55 -26.57
N LYS A 407 -0.89 -6.49 -27.00
CA LYS A 407 0.01 -7.66 -27.02
C LYS A 407 1.28 -7.40 -26.24
N LEU A 408 1.51 -8.18 -25.19
CA LEU A 408 2.78 -8.24 -24.47
C LEU A 408 3.71 -9.22 -25.16
N ARG A 409 4.98 -8.84 -25.35
CA ARG A 409 5.97 -9.66 -26.07
C ARG A 409 7.34 -9.62 -25.40
N VAL A 410 8.02 -10.76 -25.34
CA VAL A 410 9.32 -10.89 -24.65
C VAL A 410 10.45 -10.15 -25.41
N ILE A 411 11.13 -9.25 -24.70
CA ILE A 411 12.42 -8.65 -25.08
C ILE A 411 13.57 -9.44 -24.44
N HIS A 412 13.48 -9.73 -23.14
CA HIS A 412 14.49 -10.44 -22.33
C HIS A 412 13.77 -11.40 -21.37
N GLY A 413 14.38 -12.56 -21.10
CA GLY A 413 13.86 -13.56 -20.19
C GLY A 413 13.63 -14.92 -20.85
N GLU A 414 14.24 -15.19 -22.00
CA GLU A 414 14.17 -16.50 -22.63
C GLU A 414 14.84 -17.57 -21.73
N GLN A 415 15.92 -17.24 -21.03
CA GLN A 415 16.51 -18.14 -20.03
C GLN A 415 15.59 -18.32 -18.81
N ARG A 416 14.85 -17.28 -18.40
CA ARG A 416 13.89 -17.33 -17.29
C ARG A 416 12.69 -18.25 -17.59
N LEU A 417 12.22 -18.25 -18.84
CA LEU A 417 11.14 -19.13 -19.32
C LEU A 417 11.59 -20.61 -19.41
N LYS A 418 12.88 -20.88 -19.63
CA LYS A 418 13.42 -22.25 -19.69
C LYS A 418 13.57 -22.93 -18.31
N LEU A 419 13.50 -22.18 -17.20
CA LEU A 419 13.70 -22.73 -15.85
C LEU A 419 12.56 -23.66 -15.39
N SER A 420 11.34 -23.46 -15.88
CA SER A 420 10.18 -24.28 -15.54
C SER A 420 9.12 -24.23 -16.64
N SER A 421 8.62 -25.40 -17.04
CA SER A 421 7.48 -25.56 -17.95
C SER A 421 6.12 -25.65 -17.24
N THR A 422 6.10 -25.61 -15.90
CA THR A 422 4.88 -25.77 -15.07
C THR A 422 4.47 -24.49 -14.33
N GLU A 423 5.27 -23.42 -14.44
CA GLU A 423 5.02 -22.14 -13.78
C GLU A 423 3.95 -21.34 -14.55
N GLN A 424 2.86 -20.97 -13.86
CA GLN A 424 1.70 -20.34 -14.49
C GLN A 424 1.84 -18.81 -14.59
N MET A 425 2.60 -18.19 -13.69
CA MET A 425 2.79 -16.75 -13.60
C MET A 425 4.25 -16.40 -13.36
N TYR A 426 4.74 -15.34 -14.02
CA TYR A 426 6.14 -14.94 -14.01
C TYR A 426 6.28 -13.49 -13.52
N PRO A 427 7.33 -13.13 -12.75
CA PRO A 427 7.61 -11.74 -12.40
C PRO A 427 7.97 -10.96 -13.67
N CYS A 428 7.52 -9.70 -13.79
CA CYS A 428 7.71 -8.95 -15.03
C CYS A 428 8.00 -7.44 -14.88
N LEU A 429 8.59 -6.90 -15.95
CA LEU A 429 8.78 -5.47 -16.21
C LEU A 429 8.13 -5.16 -17.56
N ILE A 430 7.16 -4.23 -17.58
CA ILE A 430 6.38 -3.89 -18.78
C ILE A 430 6.77 -2.50 -19.28
N LEU A 431 7.44 -2.47 -20.43
CA LEU A 431 7.70 -1.27 -21.21
C LEU A 431 6.52 -1.03 -22.16
N LYS A 432 6.00 0.19 -22.24
CA LYS A 432 4.94 0.55 -23.20
C LYS A 432 5.56 1.10 -24.47
N ARG A 433 5.09 0.61 -25.63
CA ARG A 433 5.58 1.11 -26.92
C ARG A 433 4.92 2.45 -27.26
N ASP A 434 5.74 3.48 -27.41
CA ASP A 434 5.32 4.83 -27.82
C ASP A 434 6.30 5.44 -28.86
N GLN A 435 6.50 6.76 -28.84
CA GLN A 435 7.46 7.45 -29.70
C GLN A 435 8.91 7.32 -29.22
N GLN A 436 9.13 7.32 -27.90
CA GLN A 436 10.44 7.25 -27.26
C GLN A 436 10.90 5.78 -27.19
N ILE A 437 10.06 4.92 -26.62
CA ILE A 437 10.31 3.49 -26.39
C ILE A 437 9.81 2.70 -27.59
N ASN A 438 10.74 2.29 -28.46
CA ASN A 438 10.44 1.52 -29.66
C ASN A 438 11.59 0.56 -30.00
N TRP A 439 11.34 -0.38 -30.94
CA TRP A 439 12.29 -1.42 -31.32
C TRP A 439 13.66 -0.90 -31.81
N GLN A 440 13.73 0.31 -32.39
CA GLN A 440 15.00 0.89 -32.84
C GLN A 440 15.84 1.39 -31.65
N LEU A 441 15.20 2.02 -30.64
CA LEU A 441 15.90 2.42 -29.41
C LEU A 441 16.47 1.19 -28.68
N ILE A 442 15.66 0.15 -28.50
CA ILE A 442 16.09 -1.07 -27.82
C ILE A 442 17.25 -1.73 -28.56
N HIS A 443 17.22 -1.78 -29.90
CA HIS A 443 18.32 -2.30 -30.70
C HIS A 443 19.58 -1.40 -30.64
N GLN A 444 19.46 -0.08 -30.56
CA GLN A 444 20.61 0.82 -30.38
C GLN A 444 21.30 0.54 -29.03
N ILE A 445 20.53 0.43 -27.95
CA ILE A 445 21.05 0.10 -26.61
C ILE A 445 21.76 -1.26 -26.58
N LEU A 446 21.19 -2.28 -27.24
CA LEU A 446 21.80 -3.61 -27.34
C LEU A 446 23.10 -3.65 -28.17
N LEU A 447 23.44 -2.58 -28.92
CA LEU A 447 24.75 -2.43 -29.57
C LEU A 447 25.79 -1.73 -28.67
N GLU A 448 25.36 -1.15 -27.54
CA GLU A 448 26.19 -0.42 -26.59
C GLU A 448 26.44 -1.22 -25.30
N ILE A 449 25.48 -2.04 -24.88
CA ILE A 449 25.63 -2.99 -23.75
C ILE A 449 26.53 -4.17 -24.16
N LYS A 450 27.34 -4.66 -23.22
CA LYS A 450 28.18 -5.83 -23.42
C LYS A 450 27.43 -7.13 -23.10
N GLU A 451 27.43 -8.09 -24.04
CA GLU A 451 26.87 -9.42 -23.81
C GLU A 451 27.72 -10.27 -22.80
N PRO A 452 27.08 -11.17 -22.01
CA PRO A 452 25.64 -11.42 -21.93
C PRO A 452 24.90 -10.30 -21.17
N VAL A 453 23.74 -9.90 -21.69
CA VAL A 453 22.97 -8.75 -21.20
C VAL A 453 22.20 -9.08 -19.93
N ALA A 454 22.27 -8.22 -18.90
CA ALA A 454 21.43 -8.33 -17.71
C ALA A 454 20.07 -7.65 -17.90
N VAL A 455 18.99 -8.20 -17.34
CA VAL A 455 17.63 -7.67 -17.53
C VAL A 455 17.45 -6.28 -16.90
N ALA A 456 18.02 -6.05 -15.72
CA ALA A 456 17.96 -4.76 -15.02
C ALA A 456 18.76 -3.67 -15.75
N GLU A 457 19.93 -4.03 -16.29
CA GLU A 457 20.78 -3.14 -17.10
C GLU A 457 20.07 -2.71 -18.39
N LEU A 458 19.45 -3.65 -19.11
CA LEU A 458 18.68 -3.35 -20.31
C LEU A 458 17.45 -2.49 -20.01
N TYR A 459 16.71 -2.79 -18.93
CA TYR A 459 15.55 -2.00 -18.51
C TYR A 459 15.94 -0.55 -18.14
N ALA A 460 17.00 -0.37 -17.36
CA ALA A 460 17.51 0.95 -16.99
C ALA A 460 17.91 1.78 -18.23
N ASN A 461 18.79 1.25 -19.09
CA ASN A 461 19.25 1.94 -20.29
C ASN A 461 18.10 2.33 -21.24
N ILE A 462 17.04 1.52 -21.34
CA ILE A 462 15.86 1.85 -22.18
C ILE A 462 15.12 3.07 -21.64
N LEU A 463 14.99 3.19 -20.32
CA LEU A 463 14.27 4.29 -19.71
C LEU A 463 15.12 5.56 -19.60
N ASP A 464 16.42 5.44 -19.28
CA ASP A 464 17.36 6.55 -19.29
C ASP A 464 17.37 7.23 -20.67
N LYS A 465 17.52 6.45 -21.76
CA LYS A 465 17.45 6.99 -23.14
C LYS A 465 16.04 7.35 -23.64
N ALA A 466 14.99 7.03 -22.89
CA ALA A 466 13.65 7.57 -23.14
C ALA A 466 13.49 8.95 -22.48
N LEU A 467 14.01 9.12 -21.27
CA LEU A 467 14.07 10.38 -20.53
C LEU A 467 14.97 11.41 -21.23
N GLU A 468 16.11 10.99 -21.80
CA GLU A 468 16.97 11.83 -22.65
C GLU A 468 16.27 12.40 -23.89
N LYS A 469 15.14 11.80 -24.32
CA LYS A 469 14.31 12.27 -25.46
C LYS A 469 13.11 13.13 -25.02
N LEU A 470 12.94 13.35 -23.72
CA LEU A 470 11.89 14.18 -23.13
C LEU A 470 12.39 15.56 -22.65
N MET A 471 13.71 15.74 -22.56
CA MET A 471 14.40 16.95 -22.11
C MET A 471 14.95 17.77 -23.28
#